data_AF-Q092V0-F1
#
_entry.id   AF-Q092V0-F1
#
_cell.length_a   1.000
_cell.length_b   1.000
_cell.length_c   1.000
_cell.angle_alpha   90.00
_cell.angle_beta   90.00
_cell.angle_gamma   90.00
#
_symmetry.space_group_name_H-M   'P 1'
#
loop_
_entity.id
_entity.type
_entity.pdbx_description
1 polymer ?
#
loop_
_entity_poly.entity_id
_entity_poly.type
_entity_poly.pdbx_seq_one_letter_code
_entity_poly.pdbx_strand_id
1 'polypeptide(L)'
;MQGKKCGPLALAGMTAALAACGVDVEEQHERLGEAPQALTVLSASEDSYAHEGNASSNYGSSTSLYVKNDPGASRYAYVKFSLSGLSGVTNAKLRIYGSASSNTTLQAYQTADGWSESSLNWSNKPAVGSLVGSVPINTTVKYYDIDVTSYVSAQAGGDGTVSFVLQETVGKYTTLNSSESASSPPQLEVTAGGTGGGDTQAPSVPANVTATAVSSSQINLSWSAATDNVGVTGYDLYRNGAFLRNVSGTSASDTGLSASTTYSYYVKAKDAAGNASNSSSSVSATTSGGGSSSCAGALATVADIQNAMKNASPGATLLIAPGTYTGSRSTGGDPGGQGLFYSGKSGTASSPIILKGCDPSNPATLKGTAVNDGSYGIHLTGDYWQIRDLIVTTAQKGIIIDNGNRNVLSNVTVHNIGDEGVHFRDGSSYNTLEHSKIYNTGKYQPSYGEGAYVGSDASSDYEHVVIGNVIRYTNFDGGITAEHLDIKEGADGTLVEYCTFNGTGISGANSADSFVDVKGVNTIVRYNQGFRNGNSLVLDAFQVRTHGSGYATGVNNTFYGNTVNLDGSSGYVVFATGATQGTTAHDDVRVGGGNLYSSNVND
;
A
#
# COMPACT_ATOMS: atom_id res chain seq x y z
N MET A 1 -40.86 -60.01 -3.22
CA MET A 1 -39.71 -60.12 -4.14
C MET A 1 -38.84 -58.91 -3.89
N GLN A 2 -37.77 -59.01 -3.07
CA GLN A 2 -36.36 -59.06 -3.53
C GLN A 2 -36.16 -58.15 -4.75
N GLY A 3 -35.49 -57.00 -4.71
CA GLY A 3 -34.25 -56.66 -4.01
C GLY A 3 -33.12 -56.63 -5.03
N LYS A 4 -32.39 -55.52 -5.14
CA LYS A 4 -30.91 -55.44 -5.26
C LYS A 4 -30.43 -54.06 -5.70
N LYS A 5 -29.49 -53.55 -4.90
CA LYS A 5 -28.60 -52.40 -5.19
C LYS A 5 -27.59 -52.78 -6.28
N CYS A 6 -27.17 -51.82 -7.09
CA CYS A 6 -25.92 -51.90 -7.85
C CYS A 6 -24.95 -50.81 -7.36
N GLY A 7 -23.71 -51.23 -7.12
CA GLY A 7 -22.56 -50.39 -6.78
C GLY A 7 -21.82 -49.86 -8.02
N PRO A 8 -20.65 -49.25 -7.83
CA PRO A 8 -20.05 -48.26 -8.72
C PRO A 8 -19.10 -48.88 -9.76
N LEU A 9 -18.88 -48.17 -10.87
CA LEU A 9 -17.80 -48.46 -11.82
C LEU A 9 -17.22 -47.15 -12.36
N ALA A 10 -15.89 -47.08 -12.29
CA ALA A 10 -15.06 -45.97 -12.71
C ALA A 10 -14.60 -46.12 -14.18
N LEU A 11 -14.46 -44.96 -14.83
CA LEU A 11 -13.44 -44.53 -15.79
C LEU A 11 -12.94 -45.52 -16.87
N ALA A 12 -13.28 -45.25 -18.14
CA ALA A 12 -12.31 -44.94 -19.22
C ALA A 12 -12.97 -44.88 -20.61
N GLY A 13 -12.72 -43.78 -21.32
CA GLY A 13 -12.40 -43.73 -22.75
C GLY A 13 -13.49 -44.08 -23.78
N MET A 14 -14.04 -43.06 -24.45
CA MET A 14 -13.75 -42.79 -25.87
C MET A 14 -14.69 -41.69 -26.38
N THR A 15 -14.07 -40.61 -26.83
CA THR A 15 -14.59 -39.61 -27.76
C THR A 15 -15.08 -40.28 -29.05
N ALA A 16 -16.31 -39.99 -29.47
CA ALA A 16 -16.64 -39.41 -30.77
C ALA A 16 -18.13 -39.57 -31.10
N ALA A 17 -18.72 -38.44 -31.48
CA ALA A 17 -19.96 -38.21 -32.22
C ALA A 17 -21.04 -37.51 -31.38
N LEU A 18 -21.14 -36.19 -31.54
CA LEU A 18 -22.36 -35.54 -32.02
C LEU A 18 -22.04 -34.04 -32.23
N ALA A 19 -21.57 -33.71 -33.43
CA ALA A 19 -21.78 -32.39 -34.00
C ALA A 19 -23.17 -32.43 -34.66
N ALA A 20 -24.17 -31.80 -34.03
CA ALA A 20 -25.41 -31.32 -34.66
C ALA A 20 -26.39 -30.82 -33.60
N CYS A 21 -26.14 -29.63 -33.03
CA CYS A 21 -27.18 -28.64 -32.78
C CYS A 21 -26.47 -27.36 -32.33
N GLY A 22 -26.51 -26.32 -33.16
CA GLY A 22 -25.92 -25.02 -32.86
C GLY A 22 -26.63 -24.36 -31.69
N VAL A 23 -25.93 -24.26 -30.57
CA VAL A 23 -26.03 -23.17 -29.62
C VAL A 23 -24.59 -22.94 -29.16
N ASP A 24 -23.96 -21.88 -29.67
CA ASP A 24 -22.58 -21.51 -29.32
C ASP A 24 -22.53 -21.19 -27.82
N VAL A 25 -21.95 -22.10 -27.05
CA VAL A 25 -21.51 -21.88 -25.68
C VAL A 25 -20.01 -21.59 -25.76
N GLU A 26 -19.66 -20.42 -26.28
CA GLU A 26 -18.29 -19.95 -26.31
C GLU A 26 -18.25 -18.42 -26.24
N GLU A 27 -18.73 -17.85 -25.14
CA GLU A 27 -18.42 -16.45 -24.80
C GLU A 27 -18.65 -16.16 -23.30
N GLN A 28 -18.04 -16.94 -22.38
CA GLN A 28 -17.99 -16.58 -20.94
C GLN A 28 -16.68 -17.03 -20.24
N HIS A 29 -15.58 -17.17 -20.98
CA HIS A 29 -14.27 -17.42 -20.37
C HIS A 29 -13.16 -16.57 -21.00
N GLU A 30 -13.43 -15.29 -21.25
CA GLU A 30 -12.38 -14.29 -21.48
C GLU A 30 -12.89 -12.90 -21.07
N ARG A 31 -12.77 -12.57 -19.77
CA ARG A 31 -12.60 -11.19 -19.30
C ARG A 31 -11.91 -11.11 -17.94
N LEU A 32 -11.07 -12.10 -17.65
CA LEU A 32 -10.02 -11.98 -16.64
C LEU A 32 -8.78 -11.43 -17.35
N GLY A 33 -8.59 -10.11 -17.33
CA GLY A 33 -7.34 -9.53 -17.78
C GLY A 33 -7.47 -8.18 -18.48
N GLU A 34 -7.91 -7.15 -17.78
CA GLU A 34 -7.24 -5.85 -17.94
C GLU A 34 -6.75 -5.43 -16.56
N ALA A 35 -5.43 -5.41 -16.41
CA ALA A 35 -4.80 -4.87 -15.23
C ALA A 35 -5.26 -3.40 -15.06
N PRO A 36 -5.58 -2.93 -13.84
CA PRO A 36 -5.81 -1.51 -13.61
C PRO A 36 -4.56 -0.73 -14.07
N GLN A 37 -4.77 0.21 -14.99
CA GLN A 37 -3.67 0.99 -15.57
C GLN A 37 -2.97 1.81 -14.48
N ALA A 38 -1.65 1.61 -14.35
CA ALA A 38 -0.87 2.24 -13.28
C ALA A 38 -0.68 3.73 -13.56
N LEU A 39 -1.06 4.58 -12.60
CA LEU A 39 -0.70 6.00 -12.58
C LEU A 39 0.74 6.14 -12.10
N THR A 40 1.59 6.73 -12.94
CA THR A 40 2.99 7.03 -12.64
C THR A 40 3.15 8.54 -12.50
N VAL A 41 3.80 9.01 -11.44
CA VAL A 41 4.15 10.43 -11.27
C VAL A 41 5.66 10.59 -11.49
N LEU A 42 6.02 11.34 -12.52
CA LEU A 42 7.40 11.63 -12.89
C LEU A 42 7.79 13.02 -12.39
N SER A 43 8.99 13.13 -11.82
CA SER A 43 9.61 14.42 -11.51
C SER A 43 10.30 14.98 -12.75
N ALA A 44 10.36 16.31 -12.87
CA ALA A 44 11.15 16.95 -13.91
C ALA A 44 12.62 16.51 -13.78
N SER A 45 13.21 16.09 -14.90
CA SER A 45 14.64 15.72 -14.96
C SER A 45 15.53 16.93 -15.14
N GLU A 46 14.99 18.00 -15.76
CA GLU A 46 15.65 19.28 -15.99
C GLU A 46 14.57 20.36 -16.10
N ASP A 47 14.81 21.54 -15.54
CA ASP A 47 14.02 22.73 -15.85
C ASP A 47 14.87 24.03 -15.87
N SER A 48 14.37 25.05 -16.55
CA SER A 48 14.97 26.38 -16.55
C SER A 48 14.03 27.38 -17.21
N TYR A 49 14.32 28.67 -17.15
CA TYR A 49 13.63 29.64 -17.99
C TYR A 49 14.61 30.51 -18.77
N ALA A 50 14.21 30.90 -19.97
CA ALA A 50 14.95 31.83 -20.81
C ALA A 50 14.33 33.21 -20.75
N HIS A 51 15.16 34.26 -20.69
CA HIS A 51 14.71 35.64 -20.54
C HIS A 51 15.26 36.55 -21.66
N GLU A 52 14.38 37.13 -22.46
CA GLU A 52 14.71 37.95 -23.64
C GLU A 52 15.58 39.16 -23.29
N GLY A 53 15.23 39.87 -22.21
CA GLY A 53 15.98 41.04 -21.74
C GLY A 53 17.33 40.69 -21.10
N ASN A 54 17.65 39.41 -20.90
CA ASN A 54 18.93 38.95 -20.36
C ASN A 54 19.42 37.70 -21.07
N ALA A 55 19.76 37.86 -22.34
CA ALA A 55 19.79 36.76 -23.28
C ALA A 55 20.88 35.68 -23.05
N SER A 56 21.91 36.00 -22.27
CA SER A 56 23.03 35.10 -21.98
C SER A 56 22.95 34.45 -20.59
N SER A 57 22.02 34.85 -19.74
CA SER A 57 21.89 34.27 -18.39
C SER A 57 21.16 32.94 -18.43
N ASN A 58 21.69 32.00 -17.66
CA ASN A 58 21.04 30.74 -17.32
C ASN A 58 20.38 30.86 -15.95
N TYR A 59 19.26 30.17 -15.78
CA TYR A 59 18.46 30.22 -14.55
C TYR A 59 18.09 28.83 -14.02
N GLY A 60 18.79 27.76 -14.44
CA GLY A 60 18.48 26.38 -14.03
C GLY A 60 18.74 26.05 -12.56
N SER A 61 19.25 26.99 -11.76
CA SER A 61 19.40 26.83 -10.31
C SER A 61 18.41 27.69 -9.51
N SER A 62 17.46 28.34 -10.18
CA SER A 62 16.47 29.23 -9.57
C SER A 62 15.32 28.39 -9.06
N THR A 63 14.89 28.55 -7.82
CA THR A 63 13.73 27.86 -7.21
C THR A 63 12.37 28.22 -7.83
N SER A 64 12.38 29.00 -8.91
CA SER A 64 11.19 29.48 -9.61
C SER A 64 11.48 29.66 -11.08
N LEU A 65 10.51 29.25 -11.89
CA LEU A 65 10.40 29.49 -13.31
C LEU A 65 9.48 30.67 -13.55
N TYR A 66 9.85 31.54 -14.49
CA TYR A 66 9.04 32.71 -14.83
C TYR A 66 8.55 32.63 -16.27
N VAL A 67 7.27 32.93 -16.46
CA VAL A 67 6.62 32.98 -17.77
C VAL A 67 6.02 34.36 -17.97
N LYS A 68 6.33 34.97 -19.12
CA LYS A 68 5.80 36.28 -19.53
C LYS A 68 5.89 36.41 -21.05
N ASN A 69 4.81 36.81 -21.72
CA ASN A 69 4.78 37.02 -23.15
C ASN A 69 4.65 38.51 -23.48
N ASP A 70 5.77 39.22 -23.41
CA ASP A 70 5.85 40.68 -23.57
C ASP A 70 7.06 41.00 -24.45
N PRO A 71 6.88 41.35 -25.74
CA PRO A 71 7.98 41.54 -26.69
C PRO A 71 9.09 42.44 -26.15
N GLY A 72 10.34 41.95 -26.17
CA GLY A 72 11.51 42.61 -25.59
C GLY A 72 11.77 42.29 -24.11
N ALA A 73 10.85 41.59 -23.44
CA ALA A 73 10.95 41.19 -22.03
C ALA A 73 10.35 39.80 -21.77
N SER A 74 10.22 38.97 -22.82
CA SER A 74 9.58 37.66 -22.74
C SER A 74 10.37 36.70 -21.86
N ARG A 75 9.67 35.81 -21.17
CA ARG A 75 10.23 34.71 -20.39
C ARG A 75 9.50 33.43 -20.74
N TYR A 76 10.25 32.39 -21.11
CA TYR A 76 9.71 31.07 -21.43
C TYR A 76 10.33 30.06 -20.48
N ALA A 77 9.48 29.30 -19.78
CA ALA A 77 9.94 28.22 -18.92
C ALA A 77 10.00 26.91 -19.72
N TYR A 78 11.01 26.10 -19.46
CA TYR A 78 11.26 24.81 -20.09
C TYR A 78 11.30 23.75 -19.01
N VAL A 79 10.60 22.64 -19.22
CA VAL A 79 10.56 21.51 -18.28
C VAL A 79 10.67 20.22 -19.07
N LYS A 80 11.53 19.31 -18.63
CA LYS A 80 11.79 18.02 -19.28
C LYS A 80 11.51 16.86 -18.34
N PHE A 81 11.01 15.75 -18.89
CA PHE A 81 10.79 14.51 -18.17
C PHE A 81 11.36 13.32 -18.94
N SER A 82 11.88 12.34 -18.21
CA SER A 82 12.19 11.02 -18.76
C SER A 82 10.92 10.16 -18.79
N LEU A 83 10.60 9.60 -19.96
CA LEU A 83 9.48 8.66 -20.16
C LEU A 83 9.95 7.21 -20.22
N SER A 84 11.18 6.94 -19.79
CA SER A 84 11.77 5.60 -19.83
C SER A 84 10.86 4.57 -19.15
N GLY A 85 10.56 3.49 -19.86
CA GLY A 85 9.70 2.41 -19.38
C GLY A 85 8.19 2.65 -19.55
N LEU A 86 7.77 3.79 -20.12
CA LEU A 86 6.36 4.07 -20.41
C LEU A 86 6.02 3.73 -21.87
N SER A 87 4.92 3.01 -22.07
CA SER A 87 4.31 2.76 -23.38
C SER A 87 2.79 2.64 -23.23
N GLY A 88 2.02 2.88 -24.30
CA GLY A 88 0.56 2.80 -24.22
C GLY A 88 -0.07 3.88 -23.35
N VAL A 89 0.51 5.09 -23.30
CA VAL A 89 -0.02 6.22 -22.52
C VAL A 89 -1.44 6.55 -22.98
N THR A 90 -2.40 6.39 -22.05
CA THR A 90 -3.83 6.66 -22.25
C THR A 90 -4.26 7.99 -21.64
N ASN A 91 -3.48 8.52 -20.70
CA ASN A 91 -3.70 9.82 -20.08
C ASN A 91 -2.36 10.39 -19.61
N ALA A 92 -2.11 11.68 -19.82
CA ALA A 92 -1.00 12.38 -19.19
C ALA A 92 -1.34 13.84 -18.83
N LYS A 93 -0.94 14.26 -17.64
CA LYS A 93 -1.10 15.63 -17.14
C LYS A 93 0.24 16.23 -16.72
N LEU A 94 0.59 17.37 -17.31
CA LEU A 94 1.67 18.22 -16.83
C LEU A 94 1.13 19.09 -15.69
N ARG A 95 1.64 18.90 -14.49
CA ARG A 95 1.21 19.62 -13.29
C ARG A 95 2.27 20.64 -12.91
N ILE A 96 1.90 21.91 -12.92
CA ILE A 96 2.80 23.00 -12.56
C ILE A 96 2.21 23.78 -11.39
N TYR A 97 3.00 23.96 -10.34
CA TYR A 97 2.61 24.72 -9.16
C TYR A 97 3.00 26.19 -9.31
N GLY A 98 2.10 27.13 -9.05
CA GLY A 98 2.41 28.56 -9.14
C GLY A 98 1.18 29.44 -9.21
N SER A 99 1.37 30.69 -9.63
CA SER A 99 0.28 31.64 -9.89
C SER A 99 0.68 32.68 -10.94
N ALA A 100 -0.31 33.39 -11.48
CA ALA A 100 -0.13 34.51 -12.37
C ALA A 100 -0.52 35.83 -11.69
N SER A 101 0.08 36.94 -12.13
CA SER A 101 -0.23 38.28 -11.59
C SER A 101 -1.66 38.75 -11.89
N SER A 102 -2.35 38.10 -12.82
CA SER A 102 -3.77 38.29 -13.16
C SER A 102 -4.26 37.08 -13.97
N ASN A 103 -5.56 36.99 -14.22
CA ASN A 103 -6.13 35.92 -15.04
C ASN A 103 -5.48 35.91 -16.43
N THR A 104 -4.90 34.78 -16.80
CA THR A 104 -4.34 34.49 -18.12
C THR A 104 -4.55 33.00 -18.44
N THR A 105 -4.03 32.52 -19.56
CA THR A 105 -4.00 31.11 -19.90
C THR A 105 -2.54 30.68 -20.01
N LEU A 106 -2.14 29.70 -19.19
CA LEU A 106 -0.85 29.05 -19.31
C LEU A 106 -0.95 27.98 -20.40
N GLN A 107 0.02 27.96 -21.30
CA GLN A 107 0.05 27.08 -22.47
C GLN A 107 1.35 26.29 -22.49
N ALA A 108 1.24 24.98 -22.74
CA ALA A 108 2.37 24.11 -22.96
C ALA A 108 2.53 23.82 -24.46
N TYR A 109 3.73 24.02 -24.99
CA TYR A 109 4.09 23.75 -26.36
C TYR A 109 5.17 22.68 -26.43
N GLN A 110 5.23 21.98 -27.56
CA GLN A 110 6.32 21.06 -27.89
C GLN A 110 7.63 21.83 -28.01
N THR A 111 8.76 21.19 -27.69
CA THR A 111 10.09 21.73 -27.94
C THR A 111 11.11 20.59 -28.02
N ALA A 112 12.28 20.85 -28.61
CA ALA A 112 13.32 19.84 -28.80
C ALA A 112 14.02 19.48 -27.47
N ASP A 113 14.56 18.28 -27.33
CA ASP A 113 15.12 17.77 -26.07
C ASP A 113 16.60 18.07 -25.82
N GLY A 114 17.31 18.59 -26.82
CA GLY A 114 18.77 18.78 -26.77
C GLY A 114 19.29 19.91 -25.88
N TRP A 115 18.42 20.59 -25.12
CA TRP A 115 18.84 21.62 -24.16
C TRP A 115 19.23 21.00 -22.81
N SER A 116 19.98 21.73 -21.98
CA SER A 116 20.23 21.32 -20.60
C SER A 116 19.93 22.43 -19.60
N GLU A 117 19.52 22.02 -18.39
CA GLU A 117 19.21 22.89 -17.25
C GLU A 117 20.35 23.86 -16.95
N SER A 118 21.60 23.37 -16.99
CA SER A 118 22.81 24.14 -16.69
C SER A 118 23.27 25.08 -17.81
N SER A 119 22.67 25.01 -19.00
CA SER A 119 23.13 25.79 -20.17
C SER A 119 22.05 26.61 -20.87
N LEU A 120 20.76 26.33 -20.63
CA LEU A 120 19.65 27.02 -21.28
C LEU A 120 19.66 28.52 -20.98
N ASN A 121 19.60 29.33 -22.03
CA ASN A 121 19.46 30.78 -21.99
C ASN A 121 18.65 31.23 -23.22
N TRP A 122 18.36 32.53 -23.33
CA TRP A 122 17.55 33.02 -24.46
C TRP A 122 18.18 32.77 -25.83
N SER A 123 19.51 32.82 -25.91
CA SER A 123 20.24 32.73 -27.17
C SER A 123 20.32 31.30 -27.71
N ASN A 124 20.24 30.28 -26.84
CA ASN A 124 20.33 28.87 -27.21
C ASN A 124 19.06 28.05 -26.93
N LYS A 125 18.00 28.66 -26.39
CA LYS A 125 16.73 27.97 -26.13
C LYS A 125 16.19 27.30 -27.40
N PRO A 126 15.62 26.09 -27.29
CA PRO A 126 14.99 25.44 -28.43
C PRO A 126 13.76 26.23 -28.91
N ALA A 127 13.36 25.98 -30.15
CA ALA A 127 12.21 26.65 -30.75
C ALA A 127 10.90 26.20 -30.06
N VAL A 128 9.92 27.11 -30.05
CA VAL A 128 8.55 26.81 -29.60
C VAL A 128 7.83 26.11 -30.73
N GLY A 129 7.41 24.88 -30.49
CA GLY A 129 6.71 24.03 -31.46
C GLY A 129 5.19 24.20 -31.40
N SER A 130 4.47 23.13 -31.73
CA SER A 130 3.01 23.10 -31.72
C SER A 130 2.45 23.19 -30.29
N LEU A 131 1.26 23.81 -30.15
CA LEU A 131 0.54 23.82 -28.88
C LEU A 131 0.12 22.39 -28.49
N VAL A 132 0.41 21.99 -27.26
CA VAL A 132 0.02 20.69 -26.71
C VAL A 132 -1.28 20.81 -25.93
N GLY A 133 -1.36 21.79 -25.03
CA GLY A 133 -2.49 21.97 -24.13
C GLY A 133 -2.41 23.31 -23.40
N SER A 134 -3.48 23.66 -22.68
CA SER A 134 -3.56 24.91 -21.95
C SER A 134 -4.47 24.82 -20.73
N VAL A 135 -4.23 25.69 -19.74
CA VAL A 135 -5.04 25.79 -18.52
C VAL A 135 -5.22 27.26 -18.12
N PRO A 136 -6.42 27.69 -17.69
CA PRO A 136 -6.60 29.01 -17.08
C PRO A 136 -5.80 29.10 -15.78
N ILE A 137 -4.98 30.15 -15.65
CA ILE A 137 -4.21 30.44 -14.44
C ILE A 137 -4.57 31.82 -13.91
N ASN A 138 -4.61 31.98 -12.60
CA ASN A 138 -4.98 33.22 -11.91
C ASN A 138 -4.05 33.48 -10.73
N THR A 139 -4.44 34.41 -9.85
CA THR A 139 -3.64 34.84 -8.69
C THR A 139 -3.52 33.79 -7.58
N THR A 140 -4.29 32.70 -7.63
CA THR A 140 -4.25 31.62 -6.64
C THR A 140 -3.05 30.73 -6.88
N VAL A 141 -2.25 30.52 -5.83
CA VAL A 141 -1.11 29.60 -5.83
C VAL A 141 -1.60 28.18 -5.61
N LYS A 142 -1.45 27.32 -6.62
CA LYS A 142 -1.81 25.89 -6.56
C LYS A 142 -1.18 25.14 -7.73
N TYR A 143 -1.40 23.83 -7.81
CA TYR A 143 -1.18 23.08 -9.05
C TYR A 143 -2.22 23.45 -10.11
N TYR A 144 -1.72 23.64 -11.33
CA TYR A 144 -2.52 23.73 -12.53
C TYR A 144 -2.15 22.56 -13.44
N ASP A 145 -3.17 21.79 -13.83
CA ASP A 145 -3.02 20.62 -14.69
C ASP A 145 -3.24 21.01 -16.15
N ILE A 146 -2.28 20.69 -17.01
CA ILE A 146 -2.42 20.78 -18.46
C ILE A 146 -2.51 19.36 -19.01
N ASP A 147 -3.58 19.05 -19.74
CA ASP A 147 -3.67 17.79 -20.49
C ASP A 147 -2.63 17.79 -21.61
N VAL A 148 -1.72 16.82 -21.55
CA VAL A 148 -0.61 16.64 -22.48
C VAL A 148 -0.59 15.23 -23.07
N THR A 149 -1.69 14.49 -22.91
CA THR A 149 -1.82 13.06 -23.24
C THR A 149 -1.28 12.72 -24.61
N SER A 150 -1.76 13.40 -25.65
CA SER A 150 -1.40 13.10 -27.04
C SER A 150 0.10 13.28 -27.32
N TYR A 151 0.73 14.30 -26.73
CA TYR A 151 2.15 14.56 -26.94
C TYR A 151 3.03 13.59 -26.16
N VAL A 152 2.71 13.36 -24.88
CA VAL A 152 3.43 12.40 -24.04
C VAL A 152 3.31 10.98 -24.60
N SER A 153 2.14 10.59 -25.11
CA SER A 153 1.95 9.29 -25.76
C SER A 153 2.82 9.14 -27.01
N ALA A 154 2.92 10.19 -27.84
CA ALA A 154 3.77 10.18 -29.02
C ALA A 154 5.27 10.13 -28.66
N GLN A 155 5.71 10.84 -27.63
CA GLN A 155 7.11 10.84 -27.18
C GLN A 155 7.50 9.55 -26.44
N ALA A 156 6.59 8.96 -25.65
CA ALA A 156 6.79 7.66 -25.02
C ALA A 156 6.96 6.55 -26.07
N GLY A 157 6.22 6.61 -27.18
CA GLY A 157 6.41 5.73 -28.35
C GLY A 157 7.60 6.09 -29.24
N GLY A 158 8.31 7.18 -28.93
CA GLY A 158 9.42 7.72 -29.69
C GLY A 158 10.76 7.57 -28.98
N ASP A 159 11.37 8.69 -28.63
CA ASP A 159 12.71 8.75 -28.01
C ASP A 159 12.69 8.64 -26.47
N GLY A 160 11.50 8.50 -25.86
CA GLY A 160 11.36 8.30 -24.43
C GLY A 160 11.73 9.54 -23.59
N THR A 161 11.76 10.72 -24.20
CA THR A 161 11.96 12.00 -23.50
C THR A 161 10.84 12.96 -23.91
N VAL A 162 10.36 13.78 -22.98
CA VAL A 162 9.41 14.85 -23.34
C VAL A 162 9.85 16.17 -22.77
N SER A 163 10.03 17.16 -23.66
CA SER A 163 10.27 18.55 -23.29
C SER A 163 9.08 19.44 -23.62
N PHE A 164 8.74 20.30 -22.67
CA PHE A 164 7.73 21.34 -22.81
C PHE A 164 8.36 22.72 -22.75
N VAL A 165 7.81 23.68 -23.49
CA VAL A 165 8.00 25.11 -23.25
C VAL A 165 6.67 25.75 -22.86
N LEU A 166 6.68 26.52 -21.78
CA LEU A 166 5.52 27.18 -21.21
C LEU A 166 5.49 28.67 -21.57
N GLN A 167 4.33 29.12 -22.06
CA GLN A 167 4.02 30.51 -22.37
C GLN A 167 2.66 30.90 -21.81
N GLU A 168 2.33 32.19 -21.83
CA GLU A 168 1.00 32.68 -21.51
C GLU A 168 0.48 33.66 -22.57
N THR A 169 -0.83 33.92 -22.57
CA THR A 169 -1.52 34.54 -23.71
C THR A 169 -1.63 36.07 -23.67
N VAL A 170 -1.37 36.74 -22.54
CA VAL A 170 -1.72 38.16 -22.34
C VAL A 170 -0.64 39.00 -21.63
N GLY A 171 0.62 38.59 -21.65
CA GLY A 171 1.76 39.33 -21.10
C GLY A 171 1.81 39.39 -19.57
N LYS A 172 1.12 38.48 -18.85
CA LYS A 172 1.13 38.47 -17.38
C LYS A 172 2.38 37.81 -16.82
N TYR A 173 2.80 38.31 -15.67
CA TYR A 173 3.95 37.77 -14.96
C TYR A 173 3.49 36.55 -14.17
N THR A 174 3.87 35.37 -14.65
CA THR A 174 3.53 34.09 -14.04
C THR A 174 4.76 33.51 -13.36
N THR A 175 4.61 33.16 -12.09
CA THR A 175 5.65 32.55 -11.27
C THR A 175 5.26 31.12 -10.98
N LEU A 176 6.13 30.19 -11.37
CA LEU A 176 5.94 28.75 -11.23
C LEU A 176 7.10 28.20 -10.40
N ASN A 177 6.87 27.14 -9.63
CA ASN A 177 7.95 26.45 -8.93
C ASN A 177 8.81 25.67 -9.93
N SER A 178 10.12 25.60 -9.66
CA SER A 178 11.07 24.74 -10.37
C SER A 178 11.34 23.43 -9.61
N SER A 179 12.17 22.56 -10.17
CA SER A 179 12.73 21.37 -9.53
C SER A 179 13.55 21.68 -8.29
N GLU A 180 14.14 22.87 -8.18
CA GLU A 180 14.93 23.30 -7.01
C GLU A 180 14.03 23.82 -5.87
N SER A 181 12.73 23.97 -6.10
CA SER A 181 11.79 24.32 -5.04
C SER A 181 11.69 23.20 -4.02
N ALA A 182 11.83 23.55 -2.74
CA ALA A 182 11.75 22.59 -1.62
C ALA A 182 10.36 21.91 -1.51
N SER A 183 9.34 22.50 -2.11
CA SER A 183 8.00 21.93 -2.17
C SER A 183 7.33 22.20 -3.52
N SER A 184 6.46 21.27 -3.89
CA SER A 184 5.62 21.33 -5.09
C SER A 184 6.36 21.60 -6.41
N PRO A 185 7.36 20.78 -6.78
CA PRO A 185 8.05 20.91 -8.07
C PRO A 185 7.13 20.52 -9.24
N PRO A 186 7.50 20.82 -10.49
CA PRO A 186 6.80 20.31 -11.67
C PRO A 186 6.69 18.78 -11.68
N GLN A 187 5.52 18.26 -12.06
CA GLN A 187 5.24 16.83 -12.14
C GLN A 187 4.62 16.48 -13.49
N LEU A 188 4.87 15.26 -13.96
CA LEU A 188 4.14 14.65 -15.06
C LEU A 188 3.44 13.38 -14.57
N GLU A 189 2.11 13.42 -14.50
CA GLU A 189 1.29 12.26 -14.17
C GLU A 189 0.92 11.52 -15.44
N VAL A 190 1.15 10.22 -15.51
CA VAL A 190 0.92 9.38 -16.70
C VAL A 190 0.16 8.12 -16.32
N THR A 191 -0.94 7.83 -17.02
CA THR A 191 -1.61 6.52 -17.00
C THR A 191 -1.28 5.79 -18.29
N ALA A 192 -0.83 4.53 -18.17
CA ALA A 192 -0.42 3.70 -19.29
C ALA A 192 -1.22 2.38 -19.33
N GLY A 193 -1.76 2.05 -20.50
CA GLY A 193 -2.44 0.80 -20.80
C GLY A 193 -1.49 -0.23 -21.36
N GLY A 194 -1.16 -1.24 -20.56
CA GLY A 194 -0.35 -2.35 -21.02
C GLY A 194 -1.14 -3.30 -21.93
N THR A 195 -0.81 -3.35 -23.22
CA THR A 195 -0.50 -4.58 -23.99
C THR A 195 0.37 -4.22 -25.21
N GLY A 196 1.29 -5.13 -25.52
CA GLY A 196 2.43 -5.02 -26.44
C GLY A 196 2.28 -4.25 -27.75
N GLY A 197 3.20 -3.31 -27.98
CA GLY A 197 3.42 -2.71 -29.28
C GLY A 197 4.26 -3.63 -30.17
N GLY A 198 3.63 -4.41 -31.05
CA GLY A 198 4.20 -4.99 -32.29
C GLY A 198 5.48 -5.85 -32.22
N ASP A 199 6.10 -5.98 -31.06
CA ASP A 199 7.37 -6.67 -30.88
C ASP A 199 7.14 -8.16 -30.80
N THR A 200 7.76 -8.89 -31.72
CA THR A 200 7.66 -10.35 -31.83
C THR A 200 8.98 -11.03 -31.49
N GLN A 201 10.03 -10.27 -31.17
CA GLN A 201 11.34 -10.82 -30.88
C GLN A 201 11.46 -11.09 -29.39
N ALA A 202 11.90 -12.30 -29.03
CA ALA A 202 12.09 -12.67 -27.64
C ALA A 202 13.43 -12.13 -27.10
N PRO A 203 13.47 -11.76 -25.81
CA PRO A 203 14.72 -11.40 -25.15
C PRO A 203 15.80 -12.48 -25.20
N SER A 204 17.05 -12.06 -25.06
CA SER A 204 18.18 -12.98 -24.89
C SER A 204 18.08 -13.77 -23.57
N VAL A 205 18.69 -14.95 -23.53
CA VAL A 205 18.64 -15.82 -22.34
C VAL A 205 19.47 -15.20 -21.20
N PRO A 206 18.92 -15.06 -19.98
CA PRO A 206 19.70 -14.60 -18.82
C PRO A 206 20.94 -15.46 -18.57
N ALA A 207 22.10 -14.82 -18.46
CA ALA A 207 23.39 -15.48 -18.22
C ALA A 207 23.86 -15.28 -16.76
N ASN A 208 24.91 -16.01 -16.36
CA ASN A 208 25.54 -15.91 -15.03
C ASN A 208 24.55 -16.01 -13.85
N VAL A 209 23.55 -16.88 -13.97
CA VAL A 209 22.60 -17.12 -12.90
C VAL A 209 23.34 -17.73 -11.71
N THR A 210 23.14 -17.19 -10.52
CA THR A 210 23.67 -17.71 -9.26
C THR A 210 22.56 -17.84 -8.23
N ALA A 211 22.70 -18.80 -7.33
CA ALA A 211 21.83 -19.00 -6.18
C ALA A 211 22.71 -19.14 -4.93
N THR A 212 22.47 -18.32 -3.91
CA THR A 212 23.22 -18.32 -2.65
C THR A 212 22.24 -18.46 -1.50
N ALA A 213 22.35 -19.53 -0.72
CA ALA A 213 21.62 -19.65 0.53
C ALA A 213 22.16 -18.64 1.54
N VAL A 214 21.27 -17.81 2.08
CA VAL A 214 21.62 -16.77 3.07
C VAL A 214 21.03 -17.07 4.45
N SER A 215 20.03 -17.95 4.54
CA SER A 215 19.50 -18.46 5.80
C SER A 215 18.91 -19.87 5.63
N SER A 216 18.27 -20.37 6.69
CA SER A 216 17.54 -21.64 6.69
C SER A 216 16.24 -21.58 5.87
N SER A 217 15.79 -20.39 5.50
CA SER A 217 14.53 -20.17 4.81
C SER A 217 14.66 -19.25 3.59
N GLN A 218 15.88 -18.80 3.26
CA GLN A 218 16.11 -17.81 2.21
C GLN A 218 17.29 -18.16 1.30
N ILE A 219 17.05 -18.06 -0.01
CA ILE A 219 18.06 -18.13 -1.07
C ILE A 219 17.96 -16.85 -1.90
N ASN A 220 19.10 -16.17 -2.07
CA ASN A 220 19.21 -15.02 -2.97
C ASN A 220 19.72 -15.46 -4.34
N LEU A 221 19.06 -14.97 -5.39
CA LEU A 221 19.35 -15.21 -6.79
C LEU A 221 19.88 -13.93 -7.43
N SER A 222 20.82 -14.06 -8.36
CA SER A 222 21.24 -12.97 -9.24
C SER A 222 21.62 -13.49 -10.62
N TRP A 223 21.52 -12.65 -11.64
CA TRP A 223 21.89 -12.96 -13.02
C TRP A 223 22.35 -11.70 -13.76
N SER A 224 22.93 -11.88 -14.95
CA SER A 224 23.22 -10.77 -15.86
C SER A 224 21.97 -10.35 -16.61
N ALA A 225 21.82 -9.04 -16.84
CA ALA A 225 20.69 -8.50 -17.60
C ALA A 225 20.61 -9.15 -18.99
N ALA A 226 19.42 -9.58 -19.37
CA ALA A 226 19.11 -9.93 -20.74
C ALA A 226 18.96 -8.66 -21.59
N THR A 227 19.07 -8.84 -22.90
CA THR A 227 18.96 -7.79 -23.91
C THR A 227 17.83 -8.11 -24.84
N ASP A 228 17.16 -7.09 -25.34
CA ASP A 228 16.08 -7.19 -26.28
C ASP A 228 16.10 -5.96 -27.21
N ASN A 229 15.46 -6.05 -28.38
CA ASN A 229 15.39 -4.97 -29.37
C ASN A 229 14.52 -3.79 -28.91
N VAL A 230 13.51 -4.02 -28.06
CA VAL A 230 12.69 -2.97 -27.45
C VAL A 230 13.02 -2.83 -25.97
N GLY A 231 13.12 -3.94 -25.25
CA GLY A 231 13.56 -3.93 -23.87
C GLY A 231 12.98 -5.06 -23.03
N VAL A 232 13.79 -5.51 -22.07
CA VAL A 232 13.38 -6.51 -21.09
C VAL A 232 12.64 -5.81 -19.95
N THR A 233 11.39 -6.17 -19.73
CA THR A 233 10.52 -5.60 -18.68
C THR A 233 10.54 -6.43 -17.40
N GLY A 234 10.97 -7.69 -17.48
CA GLY A 234 11.16 -8.50 -16.29
C GLY A 234 11.68 -9.89 -16.55
N TYR A 235 11.67 -10.68 -15.48
CA TYR A 235 12.23 -12.01 -15.43
C TYR A 235 11.27 -12.94 -14.67
N ASP A 236 10.91 -14.05 -15.30
CA ASP A 236 10.21 -15.14 -14.65
C ASP A 236 11.18 -16.06 -13.95
N LEU A 237 10.98 -16.21 -12.65
CA LEU A 237 11.75 -17.11 -11.81
C LEU A 237 10.98 -18.40 -11.64
N TYR A 238 11.69 -19.51 -11.78
CA TYR A 238 11.16 -20.85 -11.55
C TYR A 238 11.94 -21.51 -10.43
N ARG A 239 11.23 -22.26 -9.58
CA ARG A 239 11.78 -23.05 -8.48
C ARG A 239 11.32 -24.49 -8.62
N ASN A 240 12.26 -25.43 -8.61
CA ASN A 240 12.00 -26.86 -8.74
C ASN A 240 11.11 -27.21 -9.95
N GLY A 241 11.30 -26.48 -11.06
CA GLY A 241 10.53 -26.64 -12.29
C GLY A 241 9.20 -25.86 -12.34
N ALA A 242 8.70 -25.35 -11.21
CA ALA A 242 7.44 -24.61 -11.14
C ALA A 242 7.69 -23.09 -11.17
N PHE A 243 6.76 -22.33 -11.76
CA PHE A 243 6.82 -20.86 -11.73
C PHE A 243 6.71 -20.36 -10.29
N LEU A 244 7.65 -19.51 -9.89
CA LEU A 244 7.69 -18.90 -8.57
C LEU A 244 7.04 -17.50 -8.60
N ARG A 245 7.61 -16.58 -9.39
CA ARG A 245 7.12 -15.20 -9.57
C ARG A 245 7.85 -14.49 -10.70
N ASN A 246 7.34 -13.33 -11.08
CA ASN A 246 8.04 -12.37 -11.95
C ASN A 246 8.76 -11.30 -11.11
N VAL A 247 9.89 -10.78 -11.59
CA VAL A 247 10.62 -9.63 -11.02
C VAL A 247 11.16 -8.72 -12.12
N SER A 248 11.29 -7.42 -11.87
CA SER A 248 11.82 -6.45 -12.85
C SER A 248 13.36 -6.29 -12.81
N GLY A 249 13.98 -6.58 -11.66
CA GLY A 249 15.43 -6.49 -11.48
C GLY A 249 16.19 -7.76 -11.87
N THR A 250 17.52 -7.71 -11.82
CA THR A 250 18.41 -8.85 -12.12
C THR A 250 18.83 -9.66 -10.87
N SER A 251 18.04 -9.54 -9.81
CA SER A 251 18.22 -10.27 -8.55
C SER A 251 16.87 -10.48 -7.85
N ALA A 252 16.81 -11.48 -6.98
CA ALA A 252 15.62 -11.81 -6.22
C ALA A 252 15.96 -12.55 -4.94
N SER A 253 15.16 -12.36 -3.89
CA SER A 253 15.20 -13.16 -2.68
C SER A 253 14.03 -14.15 -2.62
N ASP A 254 14.30 -15.45 -2.61
CA ASP A 254 13.31 -16.48 -2.39
C ASP A 254 13.28 -16.84 -0.90
N THR A 255 12.16 -16.57 -0.21
CA THR A 255 11.98 -16.71 1.24
C THR A 255 10.93 -17.76 1.57
N GLY A 256 10.79 -18.14 2.85
CA GLY A 256 9.82 -19.15 3.30
C GLY A 256 10.19 -20.58 2.92
N LEU A 257 11.48 -20.82 2.66
CA LEU A 257 12.02 -22.13 2.32
C LEU A 257 12.14 -23.03 3.56
N SER A 258 12.15 -24.33 3.34
CA SER A 258 12.43 -25.32 4.38
C SER A 258 13.94 -25.37 4.64
N ALA A 259 14.32 -25.51 5.91
CA ALA A 259 15.71 -25.66 6.33
C ALA A 259 16.36 -26.91 5.74
N SER A 260 17.68 -26.88 5.56
CA SER A 260 18.47 -28.01 5.04
C SER A 260 17.92 -28.62 3.75
N THR A 261 17.27 -27.81 2.90
CA THR A 261 16.58 -28.26 1.70
C THR A 261 17.22 -27.66 0.46
N THR A 262 17.53 -28.51 -0.52
CA THR A 262 18.05 -28.07 -1.82
C THR A 262 16.92 -27.62 -2.72
N TYR A 263 17.05 -26.40 -3.25
CA TYR A 263 16.17 -25.83 -4.25
C TYR A 263 16.94 -25.60 -5.54
N SER A 264 16.28 -25.83 -6.68
CA SER A 264 16.79 -25.56 -8.02
C SER A 264 16.04 -24.40 -8.65
N TYR A 265 16.76 -23.56 -9.39
CA TYR A 265 16.25 -22.33 -9.98
C TYR A 265 16.69 -22.17 -11.43
N TYR A 266 15.83 -21.57 -12.25
CA TYR A 266 16.19 -21.00 -13.54
C TYR A 266 15.35 -19.75 -13.81
N VAL A 267 15.82 -18.92 -14.74
CA VAL A 267 15.23 -17.62 -15.05
C VAL A 267 14.95 -17.52 -16.54
N LYS A 268 13.83 -16.89 -16.91
CA LYS A 268 13.51 -16.47 -18.29
C LYS A 268 13.30 -14.96 -18.32
N ALA A 269 13.84 -14.28 -19.31
CA ALA A 269 13.55 -12.86 -19.54
C ALA A 269 12.22 -12.69 -20.30
N LYS A 270 11.54 -11.57 -20.04
CA LYS A 270 10.31 -11.15 -20.70
C LYS A 270 10.41 -9.70 -21.14
N ASP A 271 9.81 -9.39 -22.27
CA ASP A 271 9.64 -8.03 -22.76
C ASP A 271 8.22 -7.48 -22.48
N ALA A 272 7.98 -6.24 -22.92
CA ALA A 272 6.68 -5.57 -22.80
C ALA A 272 5.59 -6.18 -23.70
N ALA A 273 5.99 -6.90 -24.76
CA ALA A 273 5.08 -7.53 -25.71
C ALA A 273 4.66 -8.95 -25.31
N GLY A 274 5.26 -9.49 -24.25
CA GLY A 274 4.97 -10.83 -23.72
C GLY A 274 5.82 -11.93 -24.36
N ASN A 275 6.81 -11.60 -25.19
CA ASN A 275 7.75 -12.62 -25.64
C ASN A 275 8.66 -13.03 -24.48
N ALA A 276 9.01 -14.31 -24.42
CA ALA A 276 9.83 -14.88 -23.36
C ALA A 276 11.07 -15.56 -23.94
N SER A 277 12.22 -15.37 -23.29
CA SER A 277 13.44 -16.06 -23.65
C SER A 277 13.35 -17.58 -23.41
N ASN A 278 14.29 -18.34 -23.97
CA ASN A 278 14.57 -19.69 -23.47
C ASN A 278 15.02 -19.65 -21.99
N SER A 279 14.90 -20.79 -21.29
CA SER A 279 15.37 -20.92 -19.90
C SER A 279 16.88 -20.74 -19.79
N SER A 280 17.33 -20.05 -18.74
CA SER A 280 18.74 -20.07 -18.33
C SER A 280 19.22 -21.47 -17.96
N SER A 281 20.54 -21.63 -17.79
CA SER A 281 21.07 -22.78 -17.06
C SER A 281 20.48 -22.82 -15.66
N SER A 282 20.16 -24.02 -15.17
CA SER A 282 19.66 -24.21 -13.80
C SER A 282 20.79 -24.14 -12.78
N VAL A 283 20.53 -23.49 -11.66
CA VAL A 283 21.42 -23.46 -10.49
C VAL A 283 20.70 -23.97 -9.26
N SER A 284 21.43 -24.54 -8.31
CA SER A 284 20.84 -25.03 -7.06
C SER A 284 21.56 -24.46 -5.86
N ALA A 285 20.83 -24.23 -4.79
CA ALA A 285 21.38 -23.89 -3.48
C ALA A 285 20.62 -24.65 -2.38
N THR A 286 21.34 -24.97 -1.31
CA THR A 286 20.77 -25.66 -0.13
C THR A 286 20.67 -24.65 1.00
N THR A 287 19.46 -24.42 1.51
CA THR A 287 19.25 -23.57 2.70
C THR A 287 20.09 -24.08 3.86
N SER A 288 20.56 -23.17 4.72
CA SER A 288 21.31 -23.59 5.90
C SER A 288 20.43 -24.38 6.87
N GLY A 289 21.05 -25.08 7.82
CA GLY A 289 20.31 -25.61 8.96
C GLY A 289 19.69 -24.46 9.78
N GLY A 290 18.58 -24.74 10.49
CA GLY A 290 17.88 -23.78 11.36
C GLY A 290 18.64 -23.32 12.62
N GLY A 291 19.96 -23.17 12.54
CA GLY A 291 20.85 -22.60 13.56
C GLY A 291 22.21 -22.35 12.91
N SER A 292 22.94 -21.26 13.15
CA SER A 292 23.18 -20.64 14.45
C SER A 292 23.77 -19.22 14.26
N SER A 293 23.02 -18.16 14.58
CA SER A 293 23.58 -16.90 15.11
C SER A 293 22.52 -15.95 15.70
N SER A 294 21.27 -15.94 15.22
CA SER A 294 20.23 -15.00 15.72
C SER A 294 19.36 -15.52 16.88
N CYS A 295 19.29 -16.84 17.08
CA CYS A 295 18.39 -17.47 18.07
C CYS A 295 19.10 -17.99 19.34
N ALA A 296 20.35 -17.58 19.58
CA ALA A 296 21.04 -17.96 20.79
C ALA A 296 20.28 -17.44 22.03
N GLY A 297 19.93 -18.35 22.95
CA GLY A 297 19.17 -18.01 24.16
C GLY A 297 17.68 -17.74 23.92
N ALA A 298 17.15 -18.05 22.73
CA ALA A 298 15.73 -17.88 22.47
C ALA A 298 14.86 -18.87 23.28
N LEU A 299 13.74 -18.36 23.79
CA LEU A 299 12.73 -19.10 24.53
C LEU A 299 12.03 -20.07 23.58
N ALA A 300 11.96 -21.35 23.94
CA ALA A 300 11.46 -22.43 23.08
C ALA A 300 10.33 -23.25 23.73
N THR A 301 9.77 -22.78 24.85
CA THR A 301 8.60 -23.40 25.49
C THR A 301 7.58 -22.35 25.93
N VAL A 302 6.30 -22.73 25.99
CA VAL A 302 5.21 -21.85 26.48
C VAL A 302 5.49 -21.35 27.89
N ALA A 303 5.98 -22.23 28.78
CA ALA A 303 6.28 -21.88 30.16
C ALA A 303 7.38 -20.82 30.24
N ASP A 304 8.45 -20.95 29.44
CA ASP A 304 9.54 -19.98 29.41
C ASP A 304 9.07 -18.63 28.88
N ILE A 305 8.27 -18.60 27.80
CA ILE A 305 7.71 -17.36 27.24
C ILE A 305 6.82 -16.66 28.27
N GLN A 306 5.85 -17.37 28.85
CA GLN A 306 4.96 -16.81 29.86
C GLN A 306 5.73 -16.33 31.09
N ASN A 307 6.70 -17.11 31.58
CA ASN A 307 7.51 -16.72 32.73
C ASN A 307 8.40 -15.51 32.44
N ALA A 308 8.96 -15.41 31.24
CA ALA A 308 9.76 -14.26 30.84
C ALA A 308 8.91 -12.98 30.75
N MET A 309 7.71 -13.05 30.16
CA MET A 309 6.79 -11.90 30.09
C MET A 309 6.35 -11.43 31.49
N LYS A 310 5.98 -12.34 32.39
CA LYS A 310 5.59 -12.04 33.77
C LYS A 310 6.69 -11.36 34.57
N ASN A 311 7.95 -11.69 34.30
CA ASN A 311 9.11 -11.25 35.08
C ASN A 311 9.97 -10.20 34.35
N ALA A 312 9.49 -9.68 33.21
CA ALA A 312 10.26 -8.74 32.41
C ALA A 312 10.60 -7.44 33.19
N SER A 313 11.76 -6.88 32.89
CA SER A 313 12.26 -5.61 33.41
C SER A 313 12.61 -4.66 32.26
N PRO A 314 12.63 -3.33 32.49
CA PRO A 314 13.03 -2.37 31.45
C PRO A 314 14.34 -2.75 30.76
N GLY A 315 14.35 -2.75 29.42
CA GLY A 315 15.49 -3.14 28.59
C GLY A 315 15.61 -4.65 28.31
N ALA A 316 14.74 -5.48 28.89
CA ALA A 316 14.74 -6.92 28.60
C ALA A 316 14.40 -7.18 27.13
N THR A 317 15.14 -8.09 26.50
CA THR A 317 14.82 -8.65 25.18
C THR A 317 14.48 -10.12 25.33
N LEU A 318 13.22 -10.44 25.09
CA LEU A 318 12.65 -11.78 25.13
C LEU A 318 12.60 -12.31 23.69
N LEU A 319 13.62 -13.09 23.32
CA LEU A 319 13.69 -13.74 22.02
C LEU A 319 12.87 -15.02 22.02
N ILE A 320 12.02 -15.24 21.02
CA ILE A 320 11.25 -16.49 20.87
C ILE A 320 11.79 -17.26 19.68
N ALA A 321 12.09 -18.55 19.89
CA ALA A 321 12.53 -19.45 18.84
C ALA A 321 11.39 -19.73 17.85
N PRO A 322 11.66 -19.98 16.56
CA PRO A 322 10.62 -20.44 15.64
C PRO A 322 9.87 -21.65 16.18
N GLY A 323 8.55 -21.65 16.03
CA GLY A 323 7.70 -22.69 16.58
C GLY A 323 6.28 -22.22 16.81
N THR A 324 5.42 -23.14 17.24
CA THR A 324 4.03 -22.87 17.59
C THR A 324 3.80 -23.13 19.07
N TYR A 325 3.35 -22.10 19.78
CA TYR A 325 3.22 -22.07 21.23
C TYR A 325 1.75 -21.91 21.59
N THR A 326 1.14 -23.00 22.06
CA THR A 326 -0.26 -22.97 22.54
C THR A 326 -0.28 -22.53 23.98
N GLY A 327 -0.61 -21.25 24.22
CA GLY A 327 -0.67 -20.64 25.54
C GLY A 327 -1.80 -21.22 26.40
N SER A 328 -1.69 -21.02 27.70
CA SER A 328 -2.73 -21.37 28.67
C SER A 328 -3.02 -20.20 29.59
N ARG A 329 -4.29 -19.82 29.70
CA ARG A 329 -4.75 -18.74 30.59
C ARG A 329 -4.46 -19.04 32.07
N SER A 330 -4.49 -20.31 32.46
CA SER A 330 -4.20 -20.72 33.84
C SER A 330 -2.76 -20.47 34.26
N THR A 331 -1.83 -20.36 33.32
CA THR A 331 -0.39 -20.14 33.57
C THR A 331 0.11 -18.78 33.05
N GLY A 332 -0.71 -18.08 32.26
CA GLY A 332 -0.41 -16.78 31.65
C GLY A 332 -0.20 -15.66 32.67
N GLY A 333 -0.81 -15.77 33.85
CA GLY A 333 -0.61 -14.82 34.95
C GLY A 333 -1.30 -13.47 34.75
N ASP A 334 -2.25 -13.41 33.83
CA ASP A 334 -3.14 -12.27 33.66
C ASP A 334 -4.10 -12.14 34.86
N PRO A 335 -4.12 -11.01 35.59
CA PRO A 335 -5.09 -10.75 36.64
C PRO A 335 -6.54 -10.80 36.13
N GLY A 336 -6.79 -10.40 34.88
CA GLY A 336 -8.11 -10.50 34.25
C GLY A 336 -8.47 -11.95 33.89
N GLY A 337 -7.46 -12.80 33.68
CA GLY A 337 -7.62 -14.21 33.35
C GLY A 337 -7.92 -14.52 31.88
N GLN A 338 -7.78 -13.54 30.97
CA GLN A 338 -8.03 -13.74 29.53
C GLN A 338 -6.74 -13.98 28.73
N GLY A 339 -5.63 -13.35 29.11
CA GLY A 339 -4.36 -13.39 28.40
C GLY A 339 -3.70 -14.75 28.38
N LEU A 340 -3.49 -15.30 27.19
CA LEU A 340 -2.66 -16.48 26.96
C LEU A 340 -1.18 -16.15 27.17
N PHE A 341 -0.75 -14.98 26.68
CA PHE A 341 0.57 -14.42 26.88
C PHE A 341 0.40 -13.01 27.43
N TYR A 342 0.69 -12.81 28.71
CA TYR A 342 0.36 -11.59 29.43
C TYR A 342 1.59 -10.90 30.04
N SER A 343 1.59 -9.57 30.03
CA SER A 343 2.45 -8.80 30.92
C SER A 343 1.86 -7.46 31.32
N GLY A 344 1.92 -7.16 32.62
CA GLY A 344 1.71 -5.82 33.17
C GLY A 344 3.01 -5.12 33.60
N LYS A 345 4.17 -5.60 33.12
CA LYS A 345 5.46 -4.93 33.37
C LYS A 345 5.62 -3.77 32.42
N SER A 346 6.21 -2.66 32.85
CA SER A 346 6.49 -1.52 31.98
C SER A 346 7.98 -1.41 31.67
N GLY A 347 8.31 -1.07 30.43
CA GLY A 347 9.60 -0.54 30.05
C GLY A 347 9.68 0.97 30.28
N THR A 348 10.64 1.61 29.65
CA THR A 348 10.73 3.07 29.55
C THR A 348 11.07 3.49 28.12
N ALA A 349 10.96 4.78 27.81
CA ALA A 349 11.33 5.30 26.49
C ALA A 349 12.77 4.95 26.08
N SER A 350 13.72 4.95 27.03
CA SER A 350 15.12 4.60 26.79
C SER A 350 15.41 3.11 26.86
N SER A 351 14.57 2.36 27.56
CA SER A 351 14.77 0.95 27.88
C SER A 351 13.44 0.20 27.71
N PRO A 352 12.93 0.09 26.47
CA PRO A 352 11.70 -0.64 26.20
C PRO A 352 11.88 -2.13 26.52
N ILE A 353 10.77 -2.82 26.78
CA ILE A 353 10.77 -4.28 26.87
C ILE A 353 10.45 -4.82 25.48
N ILE A 354 11.27 -5.74 24.96
CA ILE A 354 11.12 -6.25 23.60
C ILE A 354 10.73 -7.73 23.67
N LEU A 355 9.60 -8.11 23.09
CA LEU A 355 9.24 -9.50 22.80
C LEU A 355 9.32 -9.70 21.29
N LYS A 356 10.21 -10.57 20.81
CA LYS A 356 10.35 -10.76 19.37
C LYS A 356 10.69 -12.17 18.91
N GLY A 357 10.23 -12.54 17.73
CA GLY A 357 10.76 -13.71 17.02
C GLY A 357 12.25 -13.54 16.73
N CYS A 358 13.07 -14.56 16.96
CA CYS A 358 14.51 -14.49 16.66
C CYS A 358 14.82 -14.73 15.16
N ASP A 359 13.83 -15.14 14.38
CA ASP A 359 13.91 -15.30 12.93
C ASP A 359 12.62 -14.77 12.27
N PRO A 360 12.61 -13.52 11.79
CA PRO A 360 11.43 -12.93 11.15
C PRO A 360 11.00 -13.65 9.86
N SER A 361 11.87 -14.46 9.26
CA SER A 361 11.56 -15.26 8.08
C SER A 361 10.85 -16.59 8.43
N ASN A 362 10.91 -16.99 9.70
CA ASN A 362 10.20 -18.12 10.28
C ASN A 362 9.65 -17.71 11.66
N PRO A 363 8.66 -16.80 11.69
CA PRO A 363 8.22 -16.16 12.92
C PRO A 363 7.58 -17.17 13.89
N ALA A 364 7.82 -16.96 15.18
CA ALA A 364 7.15 -17.72 16.23
C ALA A 364 5.64 -17.43 16.22
N THR A 365 4.83 -18.48 16.38
CA THR A 365 3.37 -18.41 16.42
C THR A 365 2.88 -18.59 17.85
N LEU A 366 2.22 -17.57 18.39
CA LEU A 366 1.54 -17.60 19.69
C LEU A 366 0.05 -17.83 19.45
N LYS A 367 -0.52 -18.87 20.07
CA LYS A 367 -1.92 -19.23 19.86
C LYS A 367 -2.63 -19.77 21.09
N GLY A 368 -3.95 -19.75 21.05
CA GLY A 368 -4.84 -20.49 21.95
C GLY A 368 -5.30 -21.82 21.35
N THR A 369 -6.37 -22.37 21.93
CA THR A 369 -6.97 -23.65 21.49
C THR A 369 -8.27 -23.46 20.72
N ALA A 370 -8.93 -22.31 20.88
CA ALA A 370 -10.22 -22.00 20.27
C ALA A 370 -10.33 -20.50 20.00
N VAL A 371 -11.30 -20.12 19.16
CA VAL A 371 -11.62 -18.73 18.83
C VAL A 371 -12.82 -18.19 19.62
N ASN A 372 -13.39 -18.96 20.55
CA ASN A 372 -14.64 -18.62 21.22
C ASN A 372 -14.64 -18.99 22.71
N ASP A 373 -13.46 -18.93 23.34
CA ASP A 373 -13.26 -19.35 24.73
C ASP A 373 -12.99 -18.17 25.69
N GLY A 374 -13.03 -16.93 25.21
CA GLY A 374 -12.73 -15.71 25.96
C GLY A 374 -11.24 -15.42 26.10
N SER A 375 -10.37 -16.08 25.33
CA SER A 375 -8.93 -15.86 25.38
C SER A 375 -8.48 -14.64 24.58
N TYR A 376 -7.44 -13.96 25.09
CA TYR A 376 -6.67 -12.98 24.35
C TYR A 376 -5.32 -13.60 23.97
N GLY A 377 -4.94 -13.51 22.70
CA GLY A 377 -3.65 -14.01 22.21
C GLY A 377 -2.47 -13.41 22.98
N ILE A 378 -2.34 -12.09 22.93
CA ILE A 378 -1.43 -11.32 23.79
C ILE A 378 -2.27 -10.29 24.55
N HIS A 379 -1.99 -10.13 25.84
CA HIS A 379 -2.61 -9.09 26.67
C HIS A 379 -1.53 -8.26 27.37
N LEU A 380 -1.51 -6.95 27.11
CA LEU A 380 -0.58 -6.00 27.73
C LEU A 380 -1.33 -4.99 28.58
N THR A 381 -0.85 -4.77 29.80
CA THR A 381 -1.27 -3.65 30.66
C THR A 381 -0.11 -2.74 31.05
N GLY A 382 1.09 -3.05 30.57
CA GLY A 382 2.29 -2.25 30.78
C GLY A 382 2.60 -1.29 29.63
N ASP A 383 3.51 -0.37 29.90
CA ASP A 383 3.97 0.63 28.94
C ASP A 383 5.28 0.23 28.24
N TYR A 384 5.58 0.85 27.10
CA TYR A 384 6.87 0.74 26.39
C TYR A 384 7.29 -0.69 26.03
N TRP A 385 6.34 -1.54 25.67
CA TRP A 385 6.61 -2.81 25.00
C TRP A 385 6.87 -2.62 23.51
N GLN A 386 7.70 -3.50 22.96
CA GLN A 386 7.85 -3.69 21.53
C GLN A 386 7.58 -5.16 21.23
N ILE A 387 6.45 -5.44 20.60
CA ILE A 387 6.07 -6.78 20.13
C ILE A 387 6.42 -6.86 18.64
N ARG A 388 7.34 -7.76 18.27
CA ARG A 388 7.90 -7.78 16.91
C ARG A 388 8.06 -9.15 16.29
N ASP A 389 7.85 -9.25 14.98
CA ASP A 389 8.22 -10.45 14.20
C ASP A 389 7.53 -11.73 14.71
N LEU A 390 6.24 -11.63 15.05
CA LEU A 390 5.43 -12.70 15.64
C LEU A 390 4.12 -12.90 14.90
N ILE A 391 3.63 -14.15 14.94
CA ILE A 391 2.27 -14.48 14.53
C ILE A 391 1.41 -14.66 15.79
N VAL A 392 0.23 -14.05 15.82
CA VAL A 392 -0.81 -14.29 16.84
C VAL A 392 -2.05 -14.85 16.15
N THR A 393 -2.52 -16.02 16.59
CA THR A 393 -3.65 -16.68 15.94
C THR A 393 -4.46 -17.56 16.88
N THR A 394 -5.69 -17.93 16.50
CA THR A 394 -6.53 -18.88 17.24
C THR A 394 -6.73 -18.48 18.70
N ALA A 395 -7.34 -17.31 18.90
CA ALA A 395 -7.80 -16.81 20.19
C ALA A 395 -9.15 -16.12 19.97
N GLN A 396 -9.92 -15.87 21.04
CA GLN A 396 -11.14 -15.08 20.86
C GLN A 396 -10.81 -13.65 20.46
N LYS A 397 -9.82 -13.02 21.10
CA LYS A 397 -9.29 -11.73 20.68
C LYS A 397 -7.79 -11.84 20.42
N GLY A 398 -7.24 -11.06 19.49
CA GLY A 398 -5.84 -11.17 19.10
C GLY A 398 -4.88 -10.53 20.11
N ILE A 399 -4.51 -9.27 19.89
CA ILE A 399 -3.62 -8.50 20.78
C ILE A 399 -4.44 -7.41 21.46
N ILE A 400 -4.54 -7.48 22.78
CA ILE A 400 -5.25 -6.49 23.60
C ILE A 400 -4.25 -5.68 24.40
N ILE A 401 -4.39 -4.36 24.36
CA ILE A 401 -3.68 -3.42 25.23
C ILE A 401 -4.74 -2.71 26.07
N ASP A 402 -4.71 -2.94 27.39
CA ASP A 402 -5.60 -2.31 28.38
C ASP A 402 -4.75 -1.38 29.26
N ASN A 403 -4.99 -0.08 29.25
CA ASN A 403 -4.21 0.94 29.98
C ASN A 403 -2.68 0.91 29.73
N GLY A 404 -2.26 0.33 28.60
CA GLY A 404 -0.85 0.28 28.20
C GLY A 404 -0.53 1.40 27.23
N ASN A 405 0.57 2.11 27.46
CA ASN A 405 0.93 3.30 26.71
C ASN A 405 2.28 3.16 26.02
N ARG A 406 2.41 3.82 24.86
CA ARG A 406 3.69 3.91 24.11
C ARG A 406 4.26 2.53 23.73
N ASN A 407 3.38 1.56 23.55
CA ASN A 407 3.72 0.25 23.04
C ASN A 407 3.80 0.28 21.50
N VAL A 408 4.65 -0.58 20.93
CA VAL A 408 4.82 -0.73 19.49
C VAL A 408 4.58 -2.18 19.10
N LEU A 409 3.60 -2.42 18.23
CA LEU A 409 3.35 -3.69 17.55
C LEU A 409 3.90 -3.54 16.13
N SER A 410 5.00 -4.21 15.79
CA SER A 410 5.70 -4.00 14.52
C SER A 410 5.99 -5.33 13.83
N ASN A 411 5.65 -5.45 12.54
CA ASN A 411 5.81 -6.71 11.80
C ASN A 411 5.14 -7.90 12.52
N VAL A 412 3.92 -7.69 13.03
CA VAL A 412 3.09 -8.76 13.59
C VAL A 412 2.07 -9.22 12.56
N THR A 413 1.77 -10.52 12.56
CA THR A 413 0.65 -11.07 11.79
C THR A 413 -0.42 -11.56 12.74
N VAL A 414 -1.64 -11.01 12.66
CA VAL A 414 -2.77 -11.38 13.52
C VAL A 414 -3.87 -11.98 12.66
N HIS A 415 -4.24 -13.25 12.90
CA HIS A 415 -5.26 -13.90 12.07
C HIS A 415 -5.99 -15.08 12.69
N ASN A 416 -7.12 -15.47 12.09
CA ASN A 416 -8.02 -16.51 12.61
C ASN A 416 -8.41 -16.22 14.06
N ILE A 417 -9.02 -15.05 14.26
CA ILE A 417 -9.44 -14.53 15.56
C ILE A 417 -10.96 -14.56 15.66
N GLY A 418 -11.48 -14.83 16.85
CA GLY A 418 -12.91 -14.96 17.11
C GLY A 418 -13.71 -13.68 16.94
N ASP A 419 -13.22 -12.63 17.57
CA ASP A 419 -13.74 -11.28 17.58
C ASP A 419 -12.65 -10.40 16.93
N GLU A 420 -12.17 -9.36 17.60
CA GLU A 420 -11.29 -8.35 17.03
C GLU A 420 -9.80 -8.73 17.06
N GLY A 421 -9.06 -8.28 16.04
CA GLY A 421 -7.64 -8.58 15.87
C GLY A 421 -6.73 -7.84 16.86
N VAL A 422 -6.73 -6.51 16.84
CA VAL A 422 -5.92 -5.68 17.75
C VAL A 422 -6.82 -4.66 18.44
N HIS A 423 -6.71 -4.49 19.75
CA HIS A 423 -7.55 -3.55 20.50
C HIS A 423 -6.71 -2.65 21.41
N PHE A 424 -6.82 -1.34 21.24
CA PHE A 424 -6.30 -0.32 22.16
C PHE A 424 -7.44 0.18 23.04
N ARG A 425 -7.50 -0.29 24.29
CA ARG A 425 -8.64 -0.13 25.18
C ARG A 425 -8.22 0.43 26.53
N ASP A 426 -9.18 0.89 27.32
CA ASP A 426 -9.00 1.26 28.73
C ASP A 426 -7.90 2.31 28.95
N GLY A 427 -7.95 3.43 28.22
CA GLY A 427 -6.94 4.49 28.36
C GLY A 427 -5.64 4.30 27.56
N SER A 428 -5.49 3.18 26.85
CA SER A 428 -4.28 2.88 26.06
C SER A 428 -3.96 3.95 25.02
N SER A 429 -2.89 4.73 25.27
CA SER A 429 -2.54 5.92 24.50
C SER A 429 -1.13 5.89 23.93
N TYR A 430 -0.93 6.60 22.81
CA TYR A 430 0.35 6.76 22.11
C TYR A 430 0.98 5.44 21.67
N ASN A 431 0.17 4.40 21.46
CA ASN A 431 0.65 3.13 20.94
C ASN A 431 0.77 3.18 19.42
N THR A 432 1.54 2.26 18.84
CA THR A 432 1.71 2.16 17.39
C THR A 432 1.52 0.73 16.92
N LEU A 433 0.67 0.53 15.92
CA LEU A 433 0.60 -0.68 15.10
C LEU A 433 1.22 -0.36 13.74
N GLU A 434 2.29 -1.06 13.37
CA GLU A 434 3.03 -0.76 12.14
C GLU A 434 3.54 -1.98 11.38
N HIS A 435 3.70 -1.85 10.06
CA HIS A 435 4.29 -2.88 9.19
C HIS A 435 3.67 -4.27 9.38
N SER A 436 2.39 -4.31 9.75
CA SER A 436 1.73 -5.52 10.26
C SER A 436 0.68 -6.02 9.28
N LYS A 437 0.22 -7.25 9.49
CA LYS A 437 -0.80 -7.88 8.67
C LYS A 437 -1.93 -8.42 9.54
N ILE A 438 -3.17 -8.03 9.24
CA ILE A 438 -4.36 -8.50 9.96
C ILE A 438 -5.35 -9.07 8.94
N TYR A 439 -5.89 -10.26 9.21
CA TYR A 439 -6.89 -10.89 8.34
C TYR A 439 -7.69 -11.95 9.09
N ASN A 440 -8.83 -12.38 8.58
CA ASN A 440 -9.60 -13.49 9.17
C ASN A 440 -9.98 -13.30 10.65
N THR A 441 -10.52 -12.12 11.01
CA THR A 441 -11.13 -11.83 12.32
C THR A 441 -12.64 -12.14 12.28
N GLY A 442 -13.32 -12.08 13.43
CA GLY A 442 -14.76 -12.34 13.52
C GLY A 442 -15.19 -13.79 13.26
N LYS A 443 -14.30 -14.77 13.50
CA LYS A 443 -14.59 -16.20 13.30
C LYS A 443 -15.56 -16.80 14.31
N TYR A 444 -15.80 -16.10 15.42
CA TYR A 444 -16.81 -16.44 16.42
C TYR A 444 -18.00 -15.49 16.31
N GLN A 445 -17.77 -14.18 16.43
CA GLN A 445 -18.83 -13.17 16.34
C GLN A 445 -18.52 -12.19 15.20
N PRO A 446 -19.17 -12.33 14.03
CA PRO A 446 -18.92 -11.45 12.90
C PRO A 446 -19.07 -9.95 13.21
N SER A 447 -20.01 -9.61 14.10
CA SER A 447 -20.29 -8.24 14.57
C SER A 447 -19.21 -7.61 15.45
N TYR A 448 -18.26 -8.40 15.95
CA TYR A 448 -17.12 -7.94 16.77
C TYR A 448 -15.80 -8.28 16.07
N GLY A 449 -15.83 -8.45 14.75
CA GLY A 449 -14.73 -8.97 13.97
C GLY A 449 -13.82 -7.90 13.42
N GLU A 450 -13.59 -6.79 14.11
CA GLU A 450 -12.80 -5.68 13.60
C GLU A 450 -11.34 -6.11 13.41
N GLY A 451 -10.68 -5.54 12.39
CA GLY A 451 -9.24 -5.77 12.21
C GLY A 451 -8.47 -5.16 13.39
N ALA A 452 -8.66 -3.86 13.59
CA ALA A 452 -8.18 -3.12 14.74
C ALA A 452 -9.32 -2.27 15.35
N TYR A 453 -9.26 -2.05 16.65
CA TYR A 453 -10.28 -1.36 17.43
C TYR A 453 -9.60 -0.36 18.37
N VAL A 454 -9.99 0.91 18.31
CA VAL A 454 -9.38 2.00 19.08
C VAL A 454 -10.42 2.64 19.99
N GLY A 455 -10.25 2.50 21.30
CA GLY A 455 -11.17 3.02 22.32
C GLY A 455 -12.18 1.97 22.76
N SER A 456 -13.32 2.41 23.29
CA SER A 456 -14.39 1.53 23.75
C SER A 456 -15.74 2.14 23.40
N ASP A 457 -16.72 1.31 23.02
CA ASP A 457 -18.11 1.75 22.93
C ASP A 457 -18.59 2.33 24.26
N ALA A 458 -19.33 3.45 24.23
CA ALA A 458 -19.79 4.23 25.38
C ALA A 458 -20.56 3.44 26.44
N SER A 459 -21.08 2.26 26.10
CA SER A 459 -21.77 1.37 27.03
C SER A 459 -20.84 0.51 27.89
N SER A 460 -19.54 0.49 27.61
CA SER A 460 -18.55 -0.27 28.39
C SER A 460 -18.12 0.47 29.66
N ASP A 461 -17.61 -0.27 30.66
CA ASP A 461 -17.09 0.30 31.91
C ASP A 461 -15.59 0.68 31.86
N TYR A 462 -14.95 0.64 30.68
CA TYR A 462 -13.53 0.95 30.50
C TYR A 462 -13.26 2.47 30.44
N GLU A 463 -12.02 2.89 30.66
CA GLU A 463 -11.62 4.25 30.30
C GLU A 463 -11.69 4.43 28.77
N HIS A 464 -12.46 5.44 28.32
CA HIS A 464 -12.72 5.70 26.90
C HIS A 464 -11.73 6.69 26.30
N VAL A 465 -11.04 7.48 27.13
CA VAL A 465 -10.05 8.45 26.67
C VAL A 465 -8.79 7.73 26.21
N VAL A 466 -8.70 7.46 24.91
CA VAL A 466 -7.51 6.89 24.25
C VAL A 466 -6.93 7.90 23.29
N ILE A 467 -5.66 8.26 23.45
CA ILE A 467 -5.07 9.42 22.76
C ILE A 467 -3.91 9.02 21.86
N GLY A 468 -3.87 9.56 20.65
CA GLY A 468 -2.66 9.60 19.82
C GLY A 468 -2.14 8.25 19.37
N ASN A 469 -3.01 7.24 19.27
CA ASN A 469 -2.64 5.93 18.74
C ASN A 469 -2.39 6.03 17.23
N VAL A 470 -1.39 5.30 16.74
CA VAL A 470 -0.96 5.33 15.34
C VAL A 470 -1.12 3.95 14.73
N ILE A 471 -1.79 3.88 13.59
CA ILE A 471 -1.88 2.68 12.77
C ILE A 471 -1.27 3.02 11.42
N ARG A 472 -0.15 2.38 11.05
CA ARG A 472 0.55 2.70 9.81
C ARG A 472 1.10 1.50 9.08
N TYR A 473 1.29 1.58 7.76
CA TYR A 473 1.89 0.50 6.97
C TYR A 473 1.28 -0.89 7.25
N THR A 474 0.01 -0.94 7.61
CA THR A 474 -0.67 -2.17 8.03
C THR A 474 -1.56 -2.66 6.90
N ASN A 475 -1.42 -3.95 6.57
CA ASN A 475 -2.23 -4.61 5.57
C ASN A 475 -3.40 -5.34 6.22
N PHE A 476 -4.61 -4.83 6.03
CA PHE A 476 -5.86 -5.48 6.38
C PHE A 476 -6.30 -6.34 5.20
N ASP A 477 -5.87 -7.60 5.20
CA ASP A 477 -5.82 -8.49 4.02
C ASP A 477 -7.10 -9.33 3.82
N GLY A 478 -8.25 -8.80 4.24
CA GLY A 478 -9.55 -9.40 4.04
C GLY A 478 -9.89 -10.55 5.00
N GLY A 479 -11.10 -11.10 4.83
CA GLY A 479 -11.71 -12.05 5.76
C GLY A 479 -12.04 -11.46 7.13
N ILE A 480 -11.96 -10.13 7.27
CA ILE A 480 -12.34 -9.34 8.44
C ILE A 480 -13.84 -9.04 8.29
N THR A 481 -14.63 -9.42 9.29
CA THR A 481 -16.10 -9.42 9.14
C THR A 481 -16.77 -8.13 9.58
N ALA A 482 -16.13 -7.34 10.44
CA ALA A 482 -16.55 -5.98 10.76
C ALA A 482 -15.66 -4.96 10.00
N GLU A 483 -15.55 -3.73 10.46
CA GLU A 483 -14.64 -2.73 9.90
C GLU A 483 -13.18 -3.20 10.01
N HIS A 484 -12.34 -2.80 9.05
CA HIS A 484 -10.90 -3.02 9.22
C HIS A 484 -10.36 -2.24 10.41
N LEU A 485 -10.90 -1.04 10.63
CA LEU A 485 -10.58 -0.21 11.79
C LEU A 485 -11.84 0.49 12.31
N ASP A 486 -12.21 0.26 13.56
CA ASP A 486 -13.25 1.03 14.24
C ASP A 486 -12.62 1.93 15.31
N ILE A 487 -12.80 3.24 15.17
CA ILE A 487 -12.27 4.27 16.07
C ILE A 487 -13.42 4.81 16.89
N LYS A 488 -13.53 4.40 18.14
CA LYS A 488 -14.65 4.70 19.02
C LYS A 488 -14.63 6.10 19.58
N GLU A 489 -15.78 6.48 20.11
CA GLU A 489 -15.99 7.60 21.00
C GLU A 489 -14.92 7.70 22.11
N GLY A 490 -14.54 8.93 22.45
CA GLY A 490 -13.46 9.17 23.42
C GLY A 490 -12.04 9.01 22.86
N ALA A 491 -11.87 8.37 21.70
CA ALA A 491 -10.59 8.37 21.00
C ALA A 491 -10.26 9.75 20.43
N ASP A 492 -9.05 10.23 20.68
CA ASP A 492 -8.57 11.56 20.26
C ASP A 492 -7.23 11.44 19.52
N GLY A 493 -7.14 12.00 18.32
CA GLY A 493 -5.85 12.15 17.63
C GLY A 493 -5.31 10.86 17.03
N THR A 494 -6.17 9.90 16.72
CA THR A 494 -5.76 8.66 16.05
C THR A 494 -5.22 8.98 14.65
N LEU A 495 -4.05 8.45 14.31
CA LEU A 495 -3.46 8.59 12.97
C LEU A 495 -3.50 7.25 12.24
N VAL A 496 -4.04 7.24 11.03
CA VAL A 496 -4.13 6.07 10.14
C VAL A 496 -3.45 6.41 8.83
N GLU A 497 -2.29 5.81 8.53
CA GLU A 497 -1.53 6.16 7.33
C GLU A 497 -0.85 5.00 6.59
N TYR A 498 -0.76 5.10 5.26
CA TYR A 498 -0.07 4.09 4.44
C TYR A 498 -0.58 2.65 4.64
N CYS A 499 -1.81 2.48 5.09
CA CYS A 499 -2.44 1.18 5.26
C CYS A 499 -3.10 0.71 3.96
N THR A 500 -3.32 -0.60 3.85
CA THR A 500 -4.08 -1.21 2.77
C THR A 500 -5.30 -1.94 3.32
N PHE A 501 -6.45 -1.77 2.69
CA PHE A 501 -7.74 -2.30 3.10
C PHE A 501 -8.34 -3.19 2.00
N ASN A 502 -8.43 -4.49 2.23
CA ASN A 502 -9.10 -5.44 1.33
C ASN A 502 -10.49 -5.77 1.86
N GLY A 503 -11.53 -5.16 1.29
CA GLY A 503 -12.92 -5.27 1.72
C GLY A 503 -13.57 -6.64 1.57
N THR A 504 -12.86 -7.63 1.02
CA THR A 504 -13.36 -9.01 0.97
C THR A 504 -13.61 -9.50 2.39
N GLY A 505 -14.84 -9.91 2.70
CA GLY A 505 -15.19 -10.51 4.00
C GLY A 505 -15.97 -9.60 4.95
N ILE A 506 -15.97 -8.28 4.73
CA ILE A 506 -16.82 -7.35 5.50
C ILE A 506 -18.28 -7.78 5.36
N SER A 507 -18.97 -7.95 6.48
CA SER A 507 -20.22 -8.71 6.55
C SER A 507 -21.49 -7.87 6.63
N GLY A 508 -21.39 -6.54 6.80
CA GLY A 508 -22.57 -5.70 7.06
C GLY A 508 -23.18 -5.88 8.46
N ALA A 509 -22.70 -6.83 9.25
CA ALA A 509 -23.20 -7.08 10.60
C ALA A 509 -22.91 -5.88 11.50
N ASN A 510 -23.86 -5.51 12.35
CA ASN A 510 -23.75 -4.36 13.25
C ASN A 510 -23.43 -3.01 12.56
N SER A 511 -23.87 -2.85 11.31
CA SER A 511 -23.56 -1.67 10.47
C SER A 511 -22.11 -1.60 9.98
N ALA A 512 -21.36 -2.70 10.03
CA ALA A 512 -20.02 -2.78 9.47
C ALA A 512 -20.06 -2.78 7.94
N ASP A 513 -20.07 -1.58 7.38
CA ASP A 513 -20.29 -1.31 5.96
C ASP A 513 -19.24 -0.37 5.34
N SER A 514 -18.10 -0.19 6.01
CA SER A 514 -16.96 0.60 5.53
C SER A 514 -15.61 0.00 5.93
N PHE A 515 -14.50 0.48 5.33
CA PHE A 515 -13.17 0.05 5.76
C PHE A 515 -12.81 0.62 7.14
N VAL A 516 -13.13 1.89 7.35
CA VAL A 516 -12.84 2.61 8.60
C VAL A 516 -14.09 3.37 9.04
N ASP A 517 -14.56 3.11 10.26
CA ASP A 517 -15.59 3.92 10.90
C ASP A 517 -14.98 4.78 12.01
N VAL A 518 -15.21 6.09 11.94
CA VAL A 518 -14.64 7.09 12.83
C VAL A 518 -15.74 7.72 13.67
N LYS A 519 -15.78 7.34 14.94
CA LYS A 519 -16.60 7.94 15.99
C LYS A 519 -15.76 8.86 16.88
N GLY A 520 -14.43 8.72 16.91
CA GLY A 520 -13.51 9.59 17.64
C GLY A 520 -13.41 11.03 17.12
N VAL A 521 -12.46 11.78 17.67
CA VAL A 521 -12.17 13.18 17.33
C VAL A 521 -10.72 13.38 16.91
N ASN A 522 -10.46 14.46 16.16
CA ASN A 522 -9.12 14.83 15.69
C ASN A 522 -8.39 13.70 14.94
N THR A 523 -9.13 12.74 14.39
CA THR A 523 -8.56 11.59 13.68
C THR A 523 -8.05 12.04 12.32
N ILE A 524 -6.89 11.52 11.91
CA ILE A 524 -6.31 11.75 10.59
C ILE A 524 -6.20 10.42 9.86
N VAL A 525 -6.85 10.31 8.70
CA VAL A 525 -6.77 9.14 7.81
C VAL A 525 -6.15 9.56 6.48
N ARG A 526 -4.90 9.18 6.22
CA ARG A 526 -4.16 9.68 5.05
C ARG A 526 -3.35 8.65 4.29
N TYR A 527 -3.19 8.84 2.98
CA TYR A 527 -2.29 8.03 2.15
C TYR A 527 -2.56 6.51 2.21
N ASN A 528 -3.80 6.12 2.49
CA ASN A 528 -4.20 4.71 2.55
C ASN A 528 -4.75 4.23 1.21
N GLN A 529 -4.76 2.92 1.02
CA GLN A 529 -5.37 2.27 -0.14
C GLN A 529 -6.54 1.38 0.28
N GLY A 530 -7.68 1.48 -0.42
CA GLY A 530 -8.85 0.67 -0.14
C GLY A 530 -9.44 0.00 -1.37
N PHE A 531 -9.78 -1.28 -1.26
CA PHE A 531 -10.29 -2.10 -2.35
C PHE A 531 -11.55 -2.82 -1.91
N ARG A 532 -12.70 -2.44 -2.49
CA ARG A 532 -13.99 -3.06 -2.19
C ARG A 532 -14.09 -4.50 -2.71
N ASN A 533 -13.39 -4.82 -3.80
CA ASN A 533 -13.24 -6.17 -4.34
C ASN A 533 -14.58 -6.89 -4.59
N GLY A 534 -15.56 -6.16 -5.12
CA GLY A 534 -16.89 -6.66 -5.44
C GLY A 534 -17.80 -6.88 -4.22
N ASN A 535 -17.34 -6.60 -3.00
CA ASN A 535 -18.15 -6.82 -1.80
C ASN A 535 -19.27 -5.77 -1.71
N SER A 536 -20.51 -6.20 -1.99
CA SER A 536 -21.68 -5.31 -1.98
C SER A 536 -22.02 -4.69 -0.64
N LEU A 537 -21.49 -5.27 0.45
CA LEU A 537 -21.77 -4.85 1.82
C LEU A 537 -20.89 -3.67 2.26
N VAL A 538 -19.79 -3.40 1.55
CA VAL A 538 -19.02 -2.18 1.74
C VAL A 538 -19.69 -1.07 0.95
N LEU A 539 -20.34 -0.16 1.67
CA LEU A 539 -21.07 0.97 1.11
C LEU A 539 -20.11 2.13 0.83
N ASP A 540 -19.39 2.57 1.87
CA ASP A 540 -18.45 3.70 1.83
C ASP A 540 -17.02 3.23 2.12
N ALA A 541 -16.01 3.99 1.70
CA ALA A 541 -14.64 3.68 2.09
C ALA A 541 -14.40 4.03 3.57
N PHE A 542 -14.71 5.28 3.94
CA PHE A 542 -14.55 5.80 5.29
C PHE A 542 -15.83 6.48 5.76
N GLN A 543 -16.19 6.26 7.02
CA GLN A 543 -17.35 6.88 7.63
C GLN A 543 -16.97 7.71 8.85
N VAL A 544 -17.73 8.78 9.08
CA VAL A 544 -17.67 9.59 10.28
C VAL A 544 -19.06 9.68 10.91
N ARG A 545 -19.17 9.21 12.13
CA ARG A 545 -20.42 9.11 12.88
C ARG A 545 -20.29 9.78 14.24
N THR A 546 -21.42 10.20 14.79
CA THR A 546 -21.52 10.64 16.19
C THR A 546 -22.29 9.61 16.98
N HIS A 547 -21.95 9.44 18.25
CA HIS A 547 -22.72 8.62 19.18
C HIS A 547 -23.18 9.48 20.35
N GLY A 548 -24.42 9.30 20.81
CA GLY A 548 -25.01 10.05 21.93
C GLY A 548 -24.40 9.66 23.28
N SER A 549 -23.11 9.91 23.45
CA SER A 549 -22.32 9.55 24.63
C SER A 549 -21.92 10.78 25.45
N GLY A 550 -21.33 10.55 26.63
CA GLY A 550 -20.69 11.61 27.42
C GLY A 550 -19.33 12.05 26.86
N TYR A 551 -18.82 11.38 25.83
CA TYR A 551 -17.51 11.62 25.24
C TYR A 551 -17.62 12.37 23.91
N ALA A 552 -16.56 13.08 23.53
CA ALA A 552 -16.52 13.77 22.25
C ALA A 552 -16.54 12.75 21.10
N THR A 553 -17.36 13.02 20.08
CA THR A 553 -17.49 12.13 18.90
C THR A 553 -17.61 12.91 17.60
N GLY A 554 -17.02 12.40 16.52
CA GLY A 554 -17.27 12.88 15.15
C GLY A 554 -16.88 14.36 14.91
N VAL A 555 -15.86 14.86 15.62
CA VAL A 555 -15.39 16.26 15.53
C VAL A 555 -13.98 16.33 14.96
N ASN A 556 -13.75 17.24 14.01
CA ASN A 556 -12.44 17.63 13.49
C ASN A 556 -11.62 16.47 12.90
N ASN A 557 -12.29 15.55 12.19
CA ASN A 557 -11.63 14.42 11.53
C ASN A 557 -11.18 14.82 10.11
N THR A 558 -9.98 14.42 9.71
CA THR A 558 -9.34 14.83 8.46
C THR A 558 -9.01 13.60 7.61
N PHE A 559 -9.36 13.62 6.33
CA PHE A 559 -9.07 12.56 5.37
C PHE A 559 -8.30 13.14 4.19
N TYR A 560 -7.16 12.56 3.78
CA TYR A 560 -6.51 13.05 2.56
C TYR A 560 -5.54 12.10 1.89
N GLY A 561 -5.38 12.26 0.57
CA GLY A 561 -4.40 11.50 -0.20
C GLY A 561 -4.69 10.00 -0.23
N ASN A 562 -5.89 9.56 0.16
CA ASN A 562 -6.27 8.15 0.14
C ASN A 562 -6.66 7.75 -1.30
N THR A 563 -6.38 6.51 -1.69
CA THR A 563 -6.82 5.97 -2.99
C THR A 563 -7.75 4.79 -2.76
N VAL A 564 -8.99 4.88 -3.24
CA VAL A 564 -9.99 3.83 -3.00
C VAL A 564 -10.64 3.38 -4.31
N ASN A 565 -10.82 2.07 -4.45
CA ASN A 565 -11.64 1.46 -5.48
C ASN A 565 -12.91 0.90 -4.84
N LEU A 566 -14.06 1.51 -5.19
CA LEU A 566 -15.38 1.12 -4.71
C LEU A 566 -16.23 0.42 -5.79
N ASP A 567 -15.61 -0.08 -6.87
CA ASP A 567 -16.26 -0.88 -7.93
C ASP A 567 -17.55 -0.24 -8.50
N GLY A 568 -17.58 1.09 -8.62
CA GLY A 568 -18.77 1.82 -9.09
C GLY A 568 -19.94 1.89 -8.09
N SER A 569 -19.76 1.54 -6.81
CA SER A 569 -20.74 1.72 -5.71
C SER A 569 -21.33 3.13 -5.66
N SER A 570 -22.57 3.31 -5.18
CA SER A 570 -23.13 4.64 -4.95
C SER A 570 -22.62 5.34 -3.67
N GLY A 571 -21.87 4.65 -2.82
CA GLY A 571 -21.32 5.25 -1.61
C GLY A 571 -20.14 6.20 -1.88
N TYR A 572 -19.55 6.70 -0.81
CA TYR A 572 -18.59 7.79 -0.80
C TYR A 572 -17.18 7.32 -0.44
N VAL A 573 -16.17 8.12 -0.80
CA VAL A 573 -14.85 7.98 -0.20
C VAL A 573 -14.92 8.36 1.28
N VAL A 574 -15.50 9.52 1.60
CA VAL A 574 -15.77 9.93 2.98
C VAL A 574 -17.25 10.26 3.14
N PHE A 575 -17.93 9.46 3.95
CA PHE A 575 -19.31 9.72 4.34
C PHE A 575 -19.37 10.21 5.80
N ALA A 576 -19.67 11.50 5.97
CA ALA A 576 -19.93 12.08 7.28
C ALA A 576 -21.44 12.27 7.52
N THR A 577 -21.93 11.81 8.67
CA THR A 577 -23.33 11.99 9.09
C THR A 577 -23.61 13.46 9.45
N GLY A 578 -24.89 13.88 9.41
CA GLY A 578 -25.29 15.28 9.62
C GLY A 578 -25.04 15.86 11.01
N ALA A 579 -24.68 15.01 11.99
CA ALA A 579 -24.34 15.43 13.35
C ALA A 579 -22.84 15.70 13.55
N THR A 580 -21.99 15.29 12.60
CA THR A 580 -20.53 15.51 12.66
C THR A 580 -20.20 16.99 12.47
N GLN A 581 -19.04 17.41 12.99
CA GLN A 581 -18.60 18.81 12.91
C GLN A 581 -17.14 18.90 12.50
N GLY A 582 -16.83 19.76 11.52
CA GLY A 582 -15.45 20.02 11.12
C GLY A 582 -14.74 18.85 10.45
N THR A 583 -15.48 17.88 9.90
CA THR A 583 -14.87 16.87 9.02
C THR A 583 -14.31 17.55 7.78
N THR A 584 -13.07 17.27 7.43
CA THR A 584 -12.39 17.80 6.24
C THR A 584 -11.87 16.65 5.39
N ALA A 585 -11.92 16.79 4.07
CA ALA A 585 -11.30 15.83 3.17
C ALA A 585 -10.75 16.48 1.91
N HIS A 586 -9.56 16.11 1.46
CA HIS A 586 -8.98 16.64 0.23
C HIS A 586 -8.00 15.66 -0.42
N ASP A 587 -7.71 15.82 -1.71
CA ASP A 587 -6.74 15.00 -2.45
C ASP A 587 -6.99 13.48 -2.42
N ASP A 588 -8.20 13.03 -2.06
CA ASP A 588 -8.53 11.60 -2.17
C ASP A 588 -8.88 11.23 -3.61
N VAL A 589 -8.43 10.04 -4.01
CA VAL A 589 -8.65 9.48 -5.34
C VAL A 589 -9.63 8.34 -5.25
N ARG A 590 -10.73 8.44 -6.00
CA ARG A 590 -11.64 7.33 -6.24
C ARG A 590 -11.42 6.71 -7.61
N VAL A 591 -10.90 5.49 -7.63
CA VAL A 591 -10.68 4.72 -8.86
C VAL A 591 -12.02 4.45 -9.55
N GLY A 592 -12.09 4.77 -10.85
CA GLY A 592 -13.32 4.67 -11.64
C GLY A 592 -14.33 5.81 -11.44
N GLY A 593 -13.99 6.83 -10.64
CA GLY A 593 -14.87 7.97 -10.35
C GLY A 593 -16.05 7.62 -9.43
N GLY A 594 -16.98 8.57 -9.28
CA GLY A 594 -18.16 8.47 -8.41
C GLY A 594 -18.13 9.50 -7.28
N ASN A 595 -18.99 9.30 -6.27
CA ASN A 595 -19.08 10.19 -5.12
C ASN A 595 -17.77 10.17 -4.30
N LEU A 596 -17.21 11.35 -4.05
CA LEU A 596 -16.07 11.56 -3.17
C LEU A 596 -16.54 11.79 -1.74
N TYR A 597 -17.20 12.91 -1.48
CA TYR A 597 -17.50 13.37 -0.13
C TYR A 597 -18.99 13.64 0.06
N SER A 598 -19.55 13.28 1.22
CA SER A 598 -20.93 13.64 1.55
C SER A 598 -21.03 15.14 1.88
N SER A 599 -22.26 15.68 1.92
CA SER A 599 -22.51 17.12 2.12
C SER A 599 -22.01 17.70 3.45
N ASN A 600 -21.62 16.85 4.41
CA ASN A 600 -21.14 17.27 5.74
C ASN A 600 -19.61 17.21 5.85
N VAL A 601 -18.92 17.02 4.73
CA VAL A 601 -17.46 17.05 4.63
C VAL A 601 -17.06 18.35 3.95
N ASN A 602 -16.12 19.07 4.55
CA ASN A 602 -15.54 20.26 3.94
C ASN A 602 -14.37 19.85 3.04
N ASP A 603 -14.49 20.16 1.75
CA ASP A 603 -13.45 19.97 0.72
C ASP A 603 -12.38 21.07 0.81
#